data_AF-A0AAU8FJY1-F1
#
_entry.id   AF-A0AAU8FJY1-F1
#
_cell.length_a   1.000
_cell.length_b   1.000
_cell.length_c   1.000
_cell.angle_alpha   90.00
_cell.angle_beta   90.00
_cell.angle_gamma   90.00
#
_symmetry.space_group_name_H-M   'P 1'
#
loop_
_entity.id
_entity.type
_entity.pdbx_description
1 polymer ?
#
loop_
_entity_poly.entity_id
_entity_poly.type
_entity_poly.pdbx_seq_one_letter_code
_entity_poly.pdbx_strand_id
1 'polypeptide(L)'
;MKLKAIKFFSPEENVLKTKVASKVAPLPTGYISNSGKLVFPAATLRDLGIDPESAYFKIGSQEAKRKIKSLYLITAANSDQTFSFEKSGRGHVIPLSGILKKAELILKVKS
;
A
#
# COMPACT_ATOMS: atom_id res chain seq x y z
N MET A 1 60.26 1.02 19.11
CA MET A 1 59.78 1.86 17.99
C MET A 1 58.29 1.62 17.83
N LYS A 2 57.45 2.66 17.90
CA LYS A 2 55.97 2.53 17.85
C LYS A 2 55.50 2.74 16.41
N LEU A 3 55.23 1.65 15.68
CA LEU A 3 54.53 1.72 14.40
C LEU A 3 53.08 2.12 14.70
N LYS A 4 52.78 3.41 14.46
CA LYS A 4 51.45 3.98 14.60
C LYS A 4 50.51 3.22 13.66
N ALA A 5 49.45 2.64 14.23
CA ALA A 5 48.29 2.03 13.60
C ALA A 5 48.12 2.37 12.11
N ILE A 6 48.72 1.54 11.24
CA ILE A 6 48.51 1.66 9.80
C ILE A 6 47.23 0.90 9.49
N LYS A 7 46.19 1.64 9.11
CA LYS A 7 44.93 1.07 8.65
C LYS A 7 45.06 0.79 7.15
N PHE A 8 45.02 -0.49 6.79
CA PHE A 8 45.00 -0.93 5.40
C PHE A 8 43.54 -1.05 4.94
N PHE A 9 43.25 -0.57 3.73
CA PHE A 9 41.93 -0.67 3.11
C PHE A 9 41.77 -2.02 2.43
N SER A 10 40.56 -2.58 2.45
CA SER A 10 40.25 -3.79 1.69
C SER A 10 39.71 -3.48 0.29
N PRO A 11 39.84 -4.39 -0.70
CA PRO A 11 39.29 -4.21 -2.04
C PRO A 11 37.76 -3.99 -2.04
N GLU A 12 37.05 -4.48 -1.03
CA GLU A 12 35.60 -4.25 -0.92
C GLU A 12 35.24 -2.78 -0.63
N GLU A 13 36.15 -2.01 -0.02
CA GLU A 13 35.99 -0.57 0.17
C GLU A 13 36.13 0.22 -1.14
N ASN A 14 36.75 -0.38 -2.17
CA ASN A 14 36.89 0.21 -3.50
C ASN A 14 35.60 0.13 -4.33
N VAL A 15 34.56 -0.57 -3.83
CA VAL A 15 33.24 -0.57 -4.46
C VAL A 15 32.46 0.58 -3.88
N LEU A 16 32.32 1.66 -4.65
CA LEU A 16 31.37 2.73 -4.38
C LEU A 16 30.01 2.08 -4.09
N LYS A 17 29.64 2.02 -2.81
CA LYS A 17 28.26 1.76 -2.40
C LYS A 17 27.47 2.97 -2.82
N THR A 18 27.17 3.05 -4.11
CA THR A 18 26.11 3.87 -4.65
C THR A 18 24.89 3.42 -3.86
N LYS A 19 24.53 4.19 -2.83
CA LYS A 19 23.19 4.19 -2.29
C LYS A 19 22.34 4.63 -3.48
N VAL A 20 22.00 3.67 -4.33
CA VAL A 20 20.80 3.73 -5.12
C VAL A 20 19.76 3.92 -4.04
N ALA A 21 19.33 5.18 -3.87
CA ALA A 21 18.09 5.46 -3.19
C ALA A 21 17.11 4.57 -3.92
N SER A 22 16.79 3.43 -3.30
CA SER A 22 15.81 2.49 -3.78
C SER A 22 14.59 3.36 -4.00
N LYS A 23 14.30 3.66 -5.28
CA LYS A 23 13.04 4.26 -5.69
C LYS A 23 12.03 3.39 -4.99
N VAL A 24 11.44 3.92 -3.92
CA VAL A 24 10.40 3.23 -3.19
C VAL A 24 9.42 2.84 -4.26
N ALA A 25 9.31 1.54 -4.55
CA ALA A 25 8.42 1.06 -5.58
C ALA A 25 7.07 1.74 -5.28
N PRO A 26 6.43 2.37 -6.28
CA PRO A 26 5.16 3.04 -6.03
C PRO A 26 4.28 2.06 -5.28
N LEU A 27 3.78 2.47 -4.10
CA LEU A 27 3.00 1.57 -3.26
C LEU A 27 1.94 0.93 -4.14
N PRO A 28 1.71 -0.39 -4.05
CA PRO A 28 0.69 -1.03 -4.86
C PRO A 28 -0.65 -0.31 -4.62
N THR A 29 -1.07 0.51 -5.58
CA THR A 29 -2.27 1.36 -5.43
C THR A 29 -3.44 0.75 -6.20
N GLY A 30 -4.57 0.59 -5.53
CA GLY A 30 -5.88 0.50 -6.18
C GLY A 30 -6.41 1.89 -6.59
N TYR A 31 -7.51 1.92 -7.32
CA TYR A 31 -8.17 3.15 -7.76
C TYR A 31 -9.67 3.12 -7.46
N ILE A 32 -10.30 4.29 -7.41
CA ILE A 32 -11.74 4.42 -7.21
C ILE A 32 -12.38 4.58 -8.58
N SER A 33 -13.30 3.67 -8.94
CA SER A 33 -14.08 3.79 -10.17
C SER A 33 -15.06 4.96 -10.09
N ASN A 34 -15.51 5.45 -11.25
CA ASN A 34 -16.53 6.50 -11.31
C ASN A 34 -17.86 6.08 -10.66
N SER A 35 -18.11 4.78 -10.51
CA SER A 35 -19.27 4.23 -9.80
C SER A 35 -19.10 4.17 -8.27
N GLY A 36 -17.95 4.60 -7.74
CA GLY A 36 -17.61 4.58 -6.32
C GLY A 36 -17.22 3.20 -5.81
N LYS A 37 -16.64 2.34 -6.66
CA LYS A 37 -16.06 1.06 -6.25
C LYS A 37 -14.56 1.20 -6.11
N LEU A 38 -13.98 0.51 -5.14
CA LEU A 38 -12.55 0.51 -4.91
C LEU A 38 -11.96 -0.71 -5.59
N VAL A 39 -11.22 -0.49 -6.67
CA VAL A 39 -10.74 -1.54 -7.56
C VAL A 39 -9.27 -1.82 -7.28
N PHE A 40 -8.94 -3.10 -7.11
CA PHE A 40 -7.57 -3.56 -7.00
C PHE A 40 -7.21 -4.47 -8.16
N PRO A 41 -6.19 -4.11 -8.96
CA PRO A 41 -5.62 -5.02 -9.94
C PRO A 41 -5.08 -6.30 -9.28
N ALA A 42 -5.19 -7.44 -9.99
CA ALA A 42 -4.73 -8.73 -9.45
C ALA A 42 -3.23 -8.73 -9.09
N ALA A 43 -2.40 -8.02 -9.88
CA ALA A 43 -0.98 -7.83 -9.58
C ALA A 43 -0.77 -7.12 -8.24
N THR A 44 -1.52 -6.05 -7.98
CA THR A 44 -1.48 -5.29 -6.74
C THR A 44 -1.83 -6.13 -5.51
N LEU A 45 -2.85 -6.99 -5.60
CA LEU A 45 -3.23 -7.89 -4.50
C LEU A 45 -2.15 -8.91 -4.21
N ARG A 46 -1.54 -9.47 -5.26
CA ARG A 46 -0.43 -10.42 -5.14
C ARG A 46 0.79 -9.76 -4.50
N ASP A 47 1.14 -8.55 -4.92
CA ASP A 47 2.28 -7.79 -4.37
C ASP A 47 2.06 -7.41 -2.90
N LEU A 48 0.81 -7.22 -2.50
CA LEU A 48 0.43 -6.94 -1.10
C LEU A 48 0.26 -8.23 -0.25
N GLY A 49 0.36 -9.41 -0.85
CA GLY A 49 0.12 -10.69 -0.16
C GLY A 49 -1.32 -10.85 0.35
N ILE A 50 -2.28 -10.19 -0.30
CA ILE A 50 -3.69 -10.19 0.08
C ILE A 50 -4.43 -11.27 -0.71
N ASP A 51 -5.08 -12.19 0.00
CA ASP A 51 -6.07 -13.10 -0.59
C ASP A 51 -7.46 -12.44 -0.59
N PRO A 52 -8.02 -12.11 -1.76
CA PRO A 52 -9.30 -11.43 -1.84
C PRO A 52 -10.50 -12.26 -1.37
N GLU A 53 -10.39 -13.60 -1.32
CA GLU A 53 -11.51 -14.43 -0.85
C GLU A 53 -11.61 -14.52 0.68
N SER A 54 -10.52 -14.25 1.39
CA SER A 54 -10.44 -14.37 2.85
C SER A 54 -10.14 -13.05 3.57
N ALA A 55 -9.73 -12.00 2.84
CA ALA A 55 -9.35 -10.74 3.45
C ALA A 55 -10.54 -9.85 3.83
N TYR A 56 -10.52 -9.39 5.09
CA TYR A 56 -11.40 -8.36 5.62
C TYR A 56 -10.64 -7.06 5.80
N PHE A 57 -11.30 -5.94 5.53
CA PHE A 57 -10.70 -4.61 5.63
C PHE A 57 -11.52 -3.68 6.52
N LYS A 58 -10.85 -3.02 7.44
CA LYS A 58 -11.36 -1.79 8.04
C LYS A 58 -10.99 -0.63 7.14
N ILE A 59 -12.00 0.14 6.74
CA ILE A 59 -11.83 1.26 5.81
C ILE A 59 -12.13 2.54 6.57
N GLY A 60 -11.15 3.43 6.63
CA GLY A 60 -11.23 4.67 7.39
C GLY A 60 -10.68 5.86 6.62
N SER A 61 -11.02 7.05 7.08
CA SER A 61 -10.42 8.30 6.61
C SER A 61 -9.77 9.04 7.77
N GLN A 62 -8.94 10.03 7.45
CA GLN A 62 -8.31 10.84 8.49
C GLN A 62 -9.35 11.78 9.12
N GLU A 63 -9.57 11.62 10.42
CA GLU A 63 -10.62 12.28 11.22
C GLU A 63 -10.55 13.82 11.21
N ALA A 64 -9.38 14.41 10.95
CA ALA A 64 -9.13 15.84 11.12
C ALA A 64 -9.36 16.74 9.89
N LYS A 65 -9.89 16.23 8.76
CA LYS A 65 -10.01 17.03 7.52
C LYS A 65 -11.44 17.17 7.00
N ARG A 66 -11.89 18.42 6.84
CA ARG A 66 -13.16 18.83 6.20
C ARG A 66 -13.43 18.19 4.82
N LYS A 67 -12.38 17.71 4.13
CA LYS A 67 -12.46 16.93 2.90
C LYS A 67 -11.64 15.67 3.06
N ILE A 68 -12.28 14.52 2.84
CA ILE A 68 -11.59 13.24 2.74
C ILE A 68 -10.68 13.36 1.50
N LYS A 69 -9.36 13.26 1.70
CA LYS A 69 -8.35 13.24 0.60
C LYS A 69 -7.73 11.86 0.43
N SER A 70 -7.81 11.02 1.46
CA SER A 70 -7.27 9.69 1.44
C SER A 70 -8.11 8.73 2.25
N LEU A 71 -8.16 7.49 1.77
CA LEU A 71 -8.70 6.35 2.50
C LEU A 71 -7.58 5.43 2.92
N TYR A 72 -7.72 4.89 4.12
CA TYR A 72 -6.86 3.87 4.68
C TYR A 72 -7.60 2.55 4.67
N LEU A 73 -6.95 1.54 4.12
CA LEU A 73 -7.37 0.15 4.24
C LEU A 73 -6.40 -0.55 5.18
N ILE A 74 -6.97 -1.18 6.20
CA ILE A 74 -6.25 -1.96 7.21
C ILE A 74 -6.86 -3.36 7.18
N THR A 75 -6.03 -4.39 7.07
CA THR A 75 -6.49 -5.78 7.15
C THR A 75 -7.02 -6.06 8.55
N ALA A 76 -8.09 -6.85 8.63
CA ALA A 76 -8.71 -7.26 9.86
C ALA A 76 -8.78 -8.79 9.90
N ALA A 77 -8.57 -9.35 11.09
CA ALA A 77 -8.65 -10.79 11.30
C ALA A 77 -10.10 -11.31 11.35
N ASN A 78 -11.07 -10.43 11.59
CA ASN A 78 -12.46 -10.78 11.88
C ASN A 78 -13.39 -10.02 10.93
N SER A 79 -14.59 -10.55 10.69
CA SER A 79 -15.58 -9.96 9.80
C SER A 79 -16.36 -8.77 10.41
N ASP A 80 -16.26 -8.53 11.72
CA ASP A 80 -17.08 -7.51 12.39
C ASP A 80 -16.71 -6.08 11.98
N GLN A 81 -17.68 -5.34 11.45
CA GLN A 81 -17.53 -3.98 10.91
C GLN A 81 -16.41 -3.85 9.87
N THR A 82 -16.31 -4.85 8.99
CA THR A 82 -15.31 -4.88 7.92
C THR A 82 -15.95 -4.95 6.53
N PHE A 83 -15.13 -4.66 5.53
CA PHE A 83 -15.47 -4.78 4.12
C PHE A 83 -14.66 -5.91 3.50
N SER A 84 -15.29 -6.72 2.67
CA SER A 84 -14.63 -7.76 1.88
C SER A 84 -14.61 -7.39 0.40
N PHE A 85 -13.80 -8.12 -0.36
CA PHE A 85 -13.85 -8.02 -1.81
C PHE A 85 -15.09 -8.69 -2.39
N GLU A 86 -15.57 -8.13 -3.49
CA GLU A 86 -16.51 -8.73 -4.42
C GLU A 86 -15.81 -9.01 -5.74
N LYS A 87 -16.14 -10.13 -6.38
CA LYS A 87 -15.68 -10.43 -7.74
C LYS A 87 -16.31 -9.45 -8.72
N SER A 88 -15.51 -8.84 -9.58
CA SER A 88 -15.99 -7.95 -10.65
C SER A 88 -15.18 -8.13 -11.92
N GLY A 89 -15.76 -8.83 -12.90
CA GLY A 89 -15.14 -9.07 -14.21
C GLY A 89 -13.76 -9.71 -14.08
N ARG A 90 -12.70 -8.94 -14.39
CA ARG A 90 -11.29 -9.38 -14.35
C ARG A 90 -10.56 -9.05 -13.04
N GLY A 91 -11.25 -8.59 -12.01
CA GLY A 91 -10.61 -8.18 -10.75
C GLY A 91 -11.51 -8.28 -9.54
N HIS A 92 -11.02 -7.72 -8.44
CA HIS A 92 -11.72 -7.67 -7.16
C HIS A 92 -11.99 -6.21 -6.79
N VAL A 93 -13.18 -5.97 -6.25
CA VAL A 93 -13.63 -4.62 -5.91
C VAL A 93 -14.24 -4.59 -4.52
N ILE A 94 -14.09 -3.47 -3.81
CA ILE A 94 -14.85 -3.22 -2.58
C ILE A 94 -15.92 -2.17 -2.90
N PRO A 95 -17.22 -2.49 -2.77
CA PRO A 95 -18.29 -1.55 -3.05
C PRO A 95 -18.38 -0.49 -1.95
N LEU A 96 -18.05 0.76 -2.27
CA LEU A 96 -18.11 1.88 -1.34
C LEU A 96 -18.91 3.05 -1.94
N SER A 97 -19.87 2.75 -2.81
CA SER A 97 -20.55 3.77 -3.61
C SER A 97 -21.28 4.82 -2.76
N GLY A 98 -21.82 4.44 -1.60
CA GLY A 98 -22.43 5.37 -0.64
C GLY A 98 -21.42 6.32 0.02
N ILE A 99 -20.15 5.94 0.12
CA ILE A 99 -19.08 6.70 0.78
C ILE A 99 -18.28 7.52 -0.25
N LEU A 100 -18.04 6.98 -1.45
CA LEU A 100 -17.09 7.53 -2.42
C LEU A 100 -17.70 8.40 -3.52
N LYS A 101 -18.99 8.27 -3.83
CA LYS A 101 -19.63 9.04 -4.94
C LYS A 101 -19.55 10.56 -4.79
N LYS A 102 -19.12 11.08 -3.63
CA LYS A 102 -18.99 12.52 -3.35
C LYS A 102 -17.54 13.01 -3.23
N ALA A 103 -16.52 12.17 -3.40
CA ALA A 103 -15.17 12.52 -2.97
C ALA A 103 -14.08 12.22 -4.03
N GLU A 104 -13.24 13.23 -4.32
CA GLU A 104 -11.98 13.10 -5.08
C GLU A 104 -10.88 12.56 -4.15
N LEU A 105 -10.57 11.27 -4.25
CA LEU A 105 -9.80 10.55 -3.22
C LEU A 105 -8.58 9.81 -3.78
N ILE A 106 -7.50 9.82 -2.99
CA ILE A 106 -6.29 9.04 -3.23
C ILE A 106 -6.27 7.83 -2.30
N LEU A 107 -6.16 6.62 -2.85
CA LEU A 107 -6.09 5.40 -2.06
C LEU A 107 -4.73 5.25 -1.37
N LYS A 108 -4.73 4.90 -0.07
CA LYS A 108 -3.52 4.49 0.65
C LYS A 108 -3.74 3.16 1.36
N VAL A 109 -2.99 2.15 1.00
CA VAL A 109 -2.97 0.87 1.71
C VAL A 109 -1.91 0.95 2.81
N LYS A 110 -2.28 0.54 4.03
CA LYS A 110 -1.32 0.34 5.12
C LYS A 110 -1.38 -1.14 5.51
N SER A 111 -0.27 -1.83 5.30
CA SER A 111 0.02 -3.15 5.88
C SER A 111 0.48 -2.98 7.32
#